data_AF-A0A966B0E3-F1
#
_entry.id   AF-A0A966B0E3-F1
#
_cell.length_a   1.000
_cell.length_b   1.000
_cell.length_c   1.000
_cell.angle_alpha   90.00
_cell.angle_beta   90.00
_cell.angle_gamma   90.00
#
_symmetry.space_group_name_H-M   'P 1'
#
loop_
_entity.id
_entity.type
_entity.pdbx_description
1 polymer ?
#
loop_
_entity_poly.entity_id
_entity_poly.type
_entity_poly.pdbx_seq_one_letter_code
_entity_poly.pdbx_strand_id
1 'polypeptide(L)'
;MKKPEIPINESERLKALNEYRILGTKPEENYDDITKIASLTCGAPIALLSLVDSNRQWFKAKVGIEAEETVRDWSFCAHAIHSSEPLIVEDALKDERFFDNPLVRGEPKIRLYAGFPLQNDKNLRIGTLCVIDREPHGLTDTQFSVMQSLSRQAVAFLELRKRSINLIESFCSHTDADSFISTCSYCRKAKDTEGNWSHLDQYLSARTNLNFSHGICDSCIEVHFPDVLEVWEAEKKEKVLQNPAP
;
A
#
# COMPACT_ATOMS: atom_id res chain seq x y z
N MET A 1 -5.79 -28.08 -3.97
CA MET A 1 -6.13 -26.73 -4.45
C MET A 1 -5.22 -26.52 -5.62
N LYS A 2 -5.74 -26.08 -6.76
CA LYS A 2 -4.87 -25.80 -7.90
C LYS A 2 -4.12 -24.50 -7.60
N LYS A 3 -2.80 -24.55 -7.52
CA LYS A 3 -1.99 -23.33 -7.36
C LYS A 3 -2.18 -22.43 -8.61
N PRO A 4 -2.20 -21.10 -8.46
CA PRO A 4 -2.22 -20.19 -9.59
C PRO A 4 -0.95 -20.38 -10.41
N GLU A 5 -1.10 -20.35 -11.73
CA GLU A 5 0.04 -20.38 -12.63
C GLU A 5 0.78 -19.03 -12.56
N ILE A 6 2.03 -18.98 -13.02
CA ILE A 6 2.75 -17.72 -13.11
C ILE A 6 2.45 -17.13 -14.51
N PRO A 7 1.94 -15.89 -14.62
CA PRO A 7 1.75 -15.25 -15.92
C PRO A 7 3.04 -15.23 -16.76
N ILE A 8 2.93 -15.41 -18.08
CA ILE A 8 4.09 -15.40 -18.99
C ILE A 8 4.87 -14.07 -18.89
N ASN A 9 4.15 -12.97 -18.67
CA ASN A 9 4.68 -11.62 -18.53
C ASN A 9 4.88 -11.20 -17.05
N GLU A 10 5.10 -12.14 -16.13
CA GLU A 10 5.21 -11.87 -14.69
C GLU A 10 6.29 -10.82 -14.36
N SER A 11 7.45 -10.88 -15.00
CA SER A 11 8.54 -9.93 -14.75
C SER A 11 8.11 -8.49 -15.08
N GLU A 12 7.41 -8.28 -16.20
CA GLU A 12 6.90 -6.97 -16.60
C GLU A 12 5.78 -6.50 -15.67
N ARG A 13 4.89 -7.42 -15.28
CA ARG A 13 3.78 -7.16 -14.35
C ARG A 13 4.30 -6.71 -12.97
N LEU A 14 5.30 -7.40 -12.42
CA LEU A 14 5.92 -7.04 -11.15
C LEU A 14 6.68 -5.71 -11.25
N LYS A 15 7.37 -5.45 -12.36
CA LYS A 15 8.00 -4.16 -12.62
C LYS A 15 6.95 -3.03 -12.61
N ALA A 16 5.84 -3.22 -13.32
CA ALA A 16 4.75 -2.26 -13.35
C ALA A 16 4.12 -2.05 -11.95
N LEU A 17 3.91 -3.13 -11.18
CA LEU A 17 3.42 -3.03 -9.80
C LEU A 17 4.36 -2.18 -8.92
N ASN A 18 5.68 -2.39 -9.06
CA ASN A 18 6.68 -1.64 -8.30
C ASN A 18 6.75 -0.15 -8.70
N GLU A 19 6.48 0.19 -9.96
CA GLU A 19 6.44 1.58 -10.44
C GLU A 19 5.37 2.43 -9.69
N TYR A 20 4.31 1.82 -9.16
CA TYR A 20 3.30 2.54 -8.37
C TYR A 20 3.75 2.90 -6.95
N ARG A 21 4.86 2.33 -6.45
CA ARG A 21 5.37 2.51 -5.07
C ARG A 21 4.27 2.43 -4.01
N ILE A 22 3.43 1.40 -4.12
CA ILE A 22 2.21 1.25 -3.32
C ILE A 22 2.27 0.11 -2.30
N LEU A 23 3.06 -0.94 -2.57
CA LEU A 23 3.21 -2.07 -1.65
C LEU A 23 3.81 -1.59 -0.31
N GLY A 24 3.22 -2.03 0.80
CA GLY A 24 3.66 -1.66 2.15
C GLY A 24 3.35 -0.23 2.58
N THR A 25 2.58 0.52 1.78
CA THR A 25 2.13 1.86 2.17
C THR A 25 0.96 1.78 3.15
N LYS A 26 0.78 2.85 3.95
CA LYS A 26 -0.36 2.97 4.86
C LYS A 26 -1.71 2.95 4.10
N PRO A 27 -2.82 2.64 4.79
CA PRO A 27 -4.16 2.83 4.23
C PRO A 27 -4.37 4.27 3.73
N GLU A 28 -5.16 4.40 2.67
CA GLU A 28 -5.44 5.67 2.00
C GLU A 28 -6.95 5.71 1.70
N GLU A 29 -7.64 6.75 2.18
CA GLU A 29 -9.11 6.89 2.18
C GLU A 29 -9.74 6.62 0.79
N ASN A 30 -9.11 7.10 -0.28
CA ASN A 30 -9.57 6.89 -1.65
C ASN A 30 -9.73 5.41 -2.04
N TYR A 31 -8.85 4.52 -1.56
CA TYR A 31 -8.94 3.08 -1.84
C TYR A 31 -9.90 2.38 -0.86
N ASP A 32 -9.97 2.87 0.38
CA ASP A 32 -10.90 2.38 1.40
C ASP A 32 -12.34 2.63 0.97
N ASP A 33 -12.65 3.81 0.44
CA ASP A 33 -13.96 4.16 -0.09
C ASP A 33 -14.37 3.28 -1.27
N ILE A 34 -13.47 3.04 -2.23
CA ILE A 34 -13.74 2.11 -3.35
C ILE A 34 -14.13 0.73 -2.82
N THR A 35 -13.38 0.23 -1.85
CA THR A 35 -13.58 -1.12 -1.29
C THR A 35 -14.88 -1.18 -0.48
N LYS A 36 -15.20 -0.12 0.26
CA LYS A 36 -16.46 0.03 1.00
C LYS A 36 -17.68 0.09 0.08
N ILE A 37 -17.61 0.87 -1.01
CA ILE A 37 -18.69 0.95 -2.00
C ILE A 37 -18.90 -0.42 -2.67
N ALA A 38 -17.82 -1.14 -2.98
CA ALA A 38 -17.89 -2.50 -3.54
C ALA A 38 -18.65 -3.46 -2.61
N SER A 39 -18.28 -3.49 -1.31
CA SER A 39 -18.97 -4.30 -0.29
C SER A 39 -20.45 -3.93 -0.18
N LEU A 40 -20.77 -2.65 -0.04
CA LEU A 40 -22.15 -2.18 0.12
C LEU A 40 -23.01 -2.48 -1.11
N THR A 41 -22.47 -2.27 -2.32
CA THR A 41 -23.21 -2.51 -3.57
C THR A 41 -23.51 -4.00 -3.77
N CYS A 42 -22.54 -4.86 -3.45
CA CYS A 42 -22.70 -6.30 -3.63
C CYS A 42 -23.43 -6.97 -2.46
N GLY A 43 -23.66 -6.26 -1.35
CA GLY A 43 -24.19 -6.84 -0.12
C GLY A 43 -23.24 -7.86 0.52
N ALA A 44 -21.97 -7.86 0.12
CA ALA A 44 -20.99 -8.86 0.52
C ALA A 44 -20.23 -8.40 1.78
N PRO A 45 -20.02 -9.28 2.78
CA PRO A 45 -19.38 -8.93 4.04
C PRO A 45 -17.89 -8.60 3.89
N ILE A 46 -17.26 -9.05 2.80
CA ILE A 46 -15.84 -8.86 2.54
C ILE A 46 -15.65 -8.22 1.17
N ALA A 47 -14.80 -7.20 1.11
CA ALA A 47 -14.30 -6.62 -0.13
C ALA A 47 -12.83 -6.25 0.02
N LEU A 48 -12.05 -6.40 -1.05
CA LEU A 48 -10.61 -6.19 -1.04
C LEU A 48 -10.14 -5.48 -2.30
N LEU A 49 -9.29 -4.48 -2.15
CA LEU A 49 -8.39 -4.02 -3.20
C LEU A 49 -7.05 -4.71 -3.00
N SER A 50 -6.82 -5.73 -3.82
CA SER A 50 -5.79 -6.73 -3.65
C SER A 50 -4.73 -6.58 -4.73
N LEU A 51 -3.45 -6.51 -4.35
CA LEU A 51 -2.31 -6.44 -5.27
C LEU A 51 -1.51 -7.73 -5.18
N VAL A 52 -1.22 -8.33 -6.33
CA VAL A 52 -0.52 -9.62 -6.41
C VAL A 52 0.98 -9.36 -6.57
N ASP A 53 1.76 -9.63 -5.53
CA ASP A 53 3.22 -9.54 -5.52
C ASP A 53 3.83 -10.90 -5.93
N SER A 54 5.16 -11.00 -5.95
CA SER A 54 5.90 -12.20 -6.34
C SER A 54 5.47 -13.46 -5.57
N ASN A 55 5.38 -13.38 -4.23
CA ASN A 55 5.11 -14.51 -3.34
C ASN A 55 3.87 -14.35 -2.45
N ARG A 56 3.21 -13.19 -2.48
CA ARG A 56 2.06 -12.85 -1.65
C ARG A 56 0.98 -12.12 -2.42
N GLN A 57 -0.18 -12.04 -1.80
CA GLN A 57 -1.26 -11.14 -2.14
C GLN A 57 -1.37 -10.11 -1.01
N TRP A 58 -1.15 -8.84 -1.31
CA TRP A 58 -1.16 -7.73 -0.33
C TRP A 58 -2.42 -6.88 -0.49
N PHE A 59 -3.05 -6.51 0.62
CA PHE A 59 -4.31 -5.75 0.62
C PHE A 59 -4.04 -4.25 0.80
N LYS A 60 -4.30 -3.46 -0.25
CA LYS A 60 -4.20 -1.99 -0.16
C LYS A 60 -5.36 -1.40 0.64
N ALA A 61 -6.54 -1.99 0.49
CA ALA A 61 -7.76 -1.63 1.19
C ALA A 61 -8.59 -2.90 1.43
N LYS A 62 -9.29 -2.95 2.56
CA LYS A 62 -10.01 -4.15 3.00
C LYS A 62 -11.24 -3.79 3.83
N VAL A 63 -12.28 -4.61 3.69
CA VAL A 63 -13.51 -4.58 4.49
C VAL A 63 -13.78 -5.99 4.99
N GLY A 64 -14.14 -6.14 6.27
CA GLY A 64 -14.61 -7.40 6.85
C GLY A 64 -13.54 -8.43 7.21
N ILE A 65 -12.25 -8.05 7.20
CA ILE A 65 -11.11 -8.96 7.45
C ILE A 65 -9.96 -8.20 8.13
N GLU A 66 -9.32 -8.87 9.10
CA GLU A 66 -8.15 -8.32 9.83
C GLU A 66 -6.81 -8.56 9.11
N ALA A 67 -6.66 -9.67 8.38
CA ALA A 67 -5.42 -9.97 7.67
C ALA A 67 -5.04 -8.86 6.66
N GLU A 68 -3.74 -8.60 6.53
CA GLU A 68 -3.18 -7.58 5.62
C GLU A 68 -2.65 -8.18 4.32
N GLU A 69 -2.33 -9.46 4.35
CA GLU A 69 -1.87 -10.20 3.18
C GLU A 69 -2.20 -11.68 3.32
N THR A 70 -2.04 -12.41 2.22
CA THR A 70 -2.19 -13.87 2.15
C THR A 70 -1.09 -14.43 1.25
N VAL A 71 -0.76 -15.70 1.41
CA VAL A 71 0.19 -16.37 0.50
C VAL A 71 -0.41 -16.42 -0.91
N ARG A 72 0.42 -16.17 -1.93
CA ARG A 72 -0.04 -16.13 -3.32
C ARG A 72 -0.65 -17.45 -3.77
N ASP A 73 -0.15 -18.57 -3.27
CA ASP A 73 -0.66 -19.90 -3.61
C ASP A 73 -2.14 -20.07 -3.27
N TRP A 74 -2.66 -19.40 -2.22
CA TRP A 74 -4.06 -19.51 -1.78
C TRP A 74 -4.97 -18.46 -2.43
N SER A 75 -4.40 -17.55 -3.21
CA SER A 75 -5.07 -16.35 -3.70
C SER A 75 -5.97 -16.63 -4.91
N PHE A 76 -7.26 -16.31 -4.77
CA PHE A 76 -8.18 -16.24 -5.90
C PHE A 76 -7.76 -15.14 -6.90
N CYS A 77 -7.26 -14.01 -6.41
CA CYS A 77 -6.80 -12.89 -7.24
C CYS A 77 -5.61 -13.28 -8.13
N ALA A 78 -4.74 -14.17 -7.65
CA ALA A 78 -3.63 -14.70 -8.43
C ALA A 78 -4.11 -15.54 -9.62
N HIS A 79 -5.27 -16.20 -9.53
CA HIS A 79 -5.92 -16.80 -10.70
C HIS A 79 -6.60 -15.76 -11.60
N ALA A 80 -7.21 -14.73 -11.01
CA ALA A 80 -7.93 -13.69 -11.75
C ALA A 80 -7.02 -12.84 -12.66
N ILE A 81 -5.77 -12.59 -12.27
CA ILE A 81 -4.82 -11.78 -13.08
C ILE A 81 -4.35 -12.46 -14.38
N HIS A 82 -4.79 -13.67 -14.70
CA HIS A 82 -4.48 -14.33 -15.96
C HIS A 82 -5.37 -13.84 -17.13
N SER A 83 -6.53 -13.27 -16.84
CA SER A 83 -7.49 -12.80 -17.84
C SER A 83 -7.83 -11.32 -17.63
N SER A 84 -8.25 -10.63 -18.69
CA SER A 84 -8.90 -9.32 -18.58
C SER A 84 -10.33 -9.41 -18.06
N GLU A 85 -10.95 -10.58 -18.23
CA GLU A 85 -12.31 -10.83 -17.80
C GLU A 85 -12.40 -11.02 -16.28
N PRO A 86 -13.46 -10.53 -15.63
CA PRO A 86 -13.71 -10.81 -14.23
C PRO A 86 -13.79 -12.30 -13.94
N LEU A 87 -13.18 -12.72 -12.83
CA LEU A 87 -13.30 -14.07 -12.31
C LEU A 87 -14.45 -14.12 -11.30
N ILE A 88 -15.56 -14.76 -11.68
CA ILE A 88 -16.71 -14.98 -10.81
C ILE A 88 -16.79 -16.47 -10.49
N VAL A 89 -16.79 -16.78 -9.19
CA VAL A 89 -16.92 -18.12 -8.62
C VAL A 89 -18.12 -18.06 -7.69
N GLU A 90 -19.26 -18.59 -8.13
CA GLU A 90 -20.52 -18.53 -7.37
C GLU A 90 -20.49 -19.41 -6.12
N ASP A 91 -19.78 -20.54 -6.19
CA ASP A 91 -19.60 -21.47 -5.06
C ASP A 91 -18.23 -22.13 -5.13
N ALA A 92 -17.29 -21.62 -4.33
CA ALA A 92 -15.92 -22.10 -4.28
C ALA A 92 -15.77 -23.54 -3.81
N LEU A 93 -16.78 -24.15 -3.16
CA LEU A 93 -16.76 -25.57 -2.83
C LEU A 93 -16.99 -26.47 -4.06
N LYS A 94 -17.58 -25.93 -5.13
CA LYS A 94 -17.85 -26.65 -6.38
C LYS A 94 -16.83 -26.34 -7.47
N ASP A 95 -15.95 -25.37 -7.25
CA ASP A 95 -14.92 -24.99 -8.20
C ASP A 95 -13.66 -25.86 -8.01
N GLU A 96 -13.26 -26.58 -9.06
CA GLU A 96 -12.10 -27.48 -9.03
C GLU A 96 -10.78 -26.79 -8.64
N ARG A 97 -10.68 -25.47 -8.85
CA ARG A 97 -9.48 -24.70 -8.47
C ARG A 97 -9.41 -24.48 -6.96
N PHE A 98 -10.56 -24.35 -6.31
CA PHE A 98 -10.69 -23.77 -4.96
C PHE A 98 -11.33 -24.69 -3.91
N PHE A 99 -11.94 -25.83 -4.29
CA PHE A 99 -12.75 -26.65 -3.38
C PHE A 99 -12.05 -27.15 -2.11
N ASP A 100 -10.72 -27.25 -2.11
CA ASP A 100 -9.87 -27.65 -0.98
C ASP A 100 -8.88 -26.55 -0.58
N ASN A 101 -9.12 -25.31 -1.01
CA ASN A 101 -8.36 -24.13 -0.57
C ASN A 101 -8.59 -23.88 0.93
N PRO A 102 -7.54 -23.57 1.73
CA PRO A 102 -7.67 -23.24 3.14
C PRO A 102 -8.68 -22.13 3.46
N LEU A 103 -8.85 -21.14 2.58
CA LEU A 103 -9.80 -20.03 2.75
C LEU A 103 -11.25 -20.44 2.47
N VAL A 104 -11.47 -21.58 1.81
CA VAL A 104 -12.79 -22.14 1.50
C VAL A 104 -13.22 -23.15 2.57
N ARG A 105 -12.28 -24.01 3.00
CA ARG A 105 -12.50 -25.06 4.01
C ARG A 105 -12.35 -24.56 5.45
N GLY A 106 -11.44 -23.63 5.68
CA GLY A 106 -11.25 -22.91 6.93
C GLY A 106 -11.89 -21.52 6.87
N GLU A 107 -11.53 -20.66 7.82
CA GLU A 107 -11.94 -19.26 7.79
C GLU A 107 -11.30 -18.52 6.59
N PRO A 108 -12.03 -17.62 5.91
CA PRO A 108 -13.36 -17.09 6.26
C PRO A 108 -14.55 -17.87 5.67
N LYS A 109 -14.34 -19.09 5.18
CA LYS A 109 -15.33 -19.96 4.52
C LYS A 109 -15.90 -19.35 3.24
N ILE A 110 -15.00 -18.95 2.35
CA ILE A 110 -15.35 -18.36 1.05
C ILE A 110 -16.31 -19.28 0.28
N ARG A 111 -17.40 -18.71 -0.24
CA ARG A 111 -18.30 -19.33 -1.20
C ARG A 111 -18.33 -18.52 -2.49
N LEU A 112 -18.83 -17.28 -2.43
CA LEU A 112 -18.69 -16.38 -3.56
C LEU A 112 -17.31 -15.71 -3.56
N TYR A 113 -16.69 -15.69 -4.72
CA TYR A 113 -15.62 -14.76 -5.07
C TYR A 113 -15.95 -14.08 -6.41
N ALA A 114 -15.95 -12.75 -6.45
CA ALA A 114 -16.04 -12.00 -7.69
C ALA A 114 -14.91 -10.98 -7.77
N GLY A 115 -13.90 -11.26 -8.60
CA GLY A 115 -12.69 -10.47 -8.75
C GLY A 115 -12.57 -9.80 -10.11
N PHE A 116 -12.41 -8.49 -10.11
CA PHE A 116 -12.27 -7.64 -11.29
C PHE A 116 -10.80 -7.23 -11.44
N PRO A 117 -10.11 -7.68 -12.50
CA PRO A 117 -8.70 -7.37 -12.71
C PRO A 117 -8.40 -5.87 -12.76
N LEU A 118 -7.36 -5.44 -12.04
CA LEU A 118 -6.80 -4.10 -12.12
C LEU A 118 -5.77 -4.07 -13.25
N GLN A 119 -6.25 -3.82 -14.46
CA GLN A 119 -5.43 -3.78 -15.68
C GLN A 119 -4.98 -2.36 -15.99
N ASN A 120 -3.68 -2.14 -16.13
CA ASN A 120 -3.13 -0.85 -16.53
C ASN A 120 -3.14 -0.64 -18.05
N ASP A 121 -2.65 0.51 -18.50
CA ASP A 121 -2.55 0.92 -19.91
C ASP A 121 -1.66 0.00 -20.76
N LYS A 122 -0.73 -0.71 -20.13
CA LYS A 122 0.15 -1.73 -20.76
C LYS A 122 -0.47 -3.14 -20.79
N ASN A 123 -1.76 -3.27 -20.48
CA ASN A 123 -2.46 -4.55 -20.36
C ASN A 123 -1.86 -5.51 -19.30
N LEU A 124 -1.16 -4.96 -18.30
CA LEU A 124 -0.61 -5.70 -17.17
C LEU A 124 -1.62 -5.67 -16.02
N ARG A 125 -2.00 -6.85 -15.51
CA ARG A 125 -2.98 -7.02 -14.44
C ARG A 125 -2.25 -7.11 -13.11
N ILE A 126 -2.24 -6.03 -12.34
CA ILE A 126 -1.41 -5.91 -11.13
C ILE A 126 -2.09 -6.45 -9.87
N GLY A 127 -3.39 -6.70 -9.95
CA GLY A 127 -4.22 -7.11 -8.82
C GLY A 127 -5.69 -7.22 -9.19
N THR A 128 -6.57 -7.16 -8.20
CA THR A 128 -8.02 -7.16 -8.39
C THR A 128 -8.72 -6.26 -7.38
N LEU A 129 -9.85 -5.68 -7.78
CA LEU A 129 -10.91 -5.32 -6.84
C LEU A 129 -11.86 -6.52 -6.73
N CYS A 130 -12.06 -7.08 -5.54
CA CYS A 130 -12.92 -8.24 -5.37
C CYS A 130 -13.88 -8.13 -4.20
N VAL A 131 -15.03 -8.80 -4.33
CA VAL A 131 -15.98 -9.06 -3.23
C VAL A 131 -16.03 -10.55 -2.93
N ILE A 132 -16.24 -10.86 -1.66
CA ILE A 132 -16.23 -12.22 -1.13
C ILE A 132 -17.43 -12.40 -0.21
N ASP A 133 -18.15 -13.49 -0.38
CA ASP A 133 -19.26 -13.88 0.49
C ASP A 133 -19.08 -15.30 1.05
N ARG A 134 -19.73 -15.55 2.18
CA ARG A 134 -19.80 -16.84 2.87
C ARG A 134 -21.00 -17.67 2.40
N GLU A 135 -21.89 -17.08 1.63
CA GLU A 135 -23.01 -17.77 0.98
C GLU A 135 -22.79 -17.83 -0.54
N PRO A 136 -23.22 -18.91 -1.22
CA PRO A 136 -23.09 -19.03 -2.66
C PRO A 136 -24.15 -18.17 -3.37
N HIS A 137 -23.71 -17.29 -4.27
CA HIS A 137 -24.58 -16.52 -5.15
C HIS A 137 -23.80 -15.93 -6.33
N GLY A 138 -24.51 -15.43 -7.35
CA GLY A 138 -23.92 -14.65 -8.45
C GLY A 138 -24.00 -13.15 -8.21
N LEU A 139 -23.46 -12.37 -9.16
CA LEU A 139 -23.68 -10.93 -9.22
C LEU A 139 -24.83 -10.60 -10.17
N THR A 140 -25.61 -9.59 -9.83
CA THR A 140 -26.56 -8.96 -10.77
C THR A 140 -25.81 -8.12 -11.82
N ASP A 141 -26.44 -7.84 -12.96
CA ASP A 141 -25.85 -6.99 -14.02
C ASP A 141 -25.45 -5.60 -13.52
N THR A 142 -26.26 -5.05 -12.60
CA THR A 142 -25.96 -3.77 -11.93
C THR A 142 -24.71 -3.87 -11.06
N GLN A 143 -24.62 -4.89 -10.20
CA GLN A 143 -23.44 -5.12 -9.35
C GLN A 143 -22.19 -5.34 -10.19
N PHE A 144 -22.29 -6.15 -11.25
CA PHE A 144 -21.21 -6.37 -12.20
C PHE A 144 -20.72 -5.06 -12.81
N SER A 145 -21.65 -4.25 -13.34
CA SER A 145 -21.34 -2.97 -13.98
C SER A 145 -20.70 -1.96 -13.02
N VAL A 146 -21.16 -1.92 -11.77
CA VAL A 146 -20.56 -1.08 -10.73
C VAL A 146 -19.15 -1.56 -10.38
N MET A 147 -18.96 -2.85 -10.14
CA MET A 147 -17.65 -3.41 -9.82
C MET A 147 -16.63 -3.20 -10.95
N GLN A 148 -17.06 -3.39 -12.20
CA GLN A 148 -16.22 -3.09 -13.36
C GLN A 148 -15.83 -1.60 -13.38
N SER A 149 -16.76 -0.71 -13.06
CA SER A 149 -16.48 0.73 -13.01
C SER A 149 -15.54 1.10 -11.87
N LEU A 150 -15.75 0.57 -10.68
CA LEU A 150 -14.87 0.78 -9.51
C LEU A 150 -13.45 0.25 -9.76
N SER A 151 -13.31 -0.89 -10.45
CA SER A 151 -11.99 -1.41 -10.83
C SER A 151 -11.21 -0.44 -11.73
N ARG A 152 -11.90 0.21 -12.69
CA ARG A 152 -11.28 1.25 -13.54
C ARG A 152 -10.89 2.49 -12.73
N GLN A 153 -11.70 2.88 -11.74
CA GLN A 153 -11.36 4.01 -10.87
C GLN A 153 -10.15 3.72 -9.96
N ALA A 154 -10.04 2.49 -9.45
CA ALA A 154 -8.87 2.05 -8.71
C ALA A 154 -7.59 2.13 -9.56
N VAL A 155 -7.66 1.68 -10.83
CA VAL A 155 -6.56 1.83 -11.79
C VAL A 155 -6.25 3.29 -12.05
N ALA A 156 -7.25 4.16 -12.21
CA ALA A 156 -7.03 5.59 -12.43
C ALA A 156 -6.27 6.24 -11.25
N PHE A 157 -6.58 5.87 -10.00
CA PHE A 157 -5.83 6.34 -8.83
C PHE A 157 -4.39 5.82 -8.80
N LEU A 158 -4.16 4.56 -9.17
CA LEU A 158 -2.82 4.00 -9.32
C LEU A 158 -2.01 4.78 -10.37
N GLU A 159 -2.60 5.05 -11.54
CA GLU A 159 -1.95 5.82 -12.60
C GLU A 159 -1.67 7.27 -12.19
N LEU A 160 -2.60 7.93 -11.51
CA LEU A 160 -2.39 9.27 -10.98
C LEU A 160 -1.24 9.31 -9.98
N ARG A 161 -1.15 8.33 -9.08
CA ARG A 161 -0.05 8.18 -8.13
C ARG A 161 1.29 8.05 -8.87
N LYS A 162 1.36 7.15 -9.86
CA LYS A 162 2.56 6.95 -10.69
C LYS A 162 2.98 8.23 -11.41
N ARG A 163 2.04 8.92 -12.04
CA ARG A 163 2.30 10.20 -12.74
C ARG A 163 2.80 11.28 -11.78
N SER A 164 2.21 11.38 -10.60
CA SER A 164 2.66 12.31 -9.55
C SER A 164 4.11 12.03 -9.13
N ILE A 165 4.46 10.77 -8.88
CA ILE A 165 5.83 10.35 -8.56
C ILE A 165 6.78 10.72 -9.71
N ASN A 166 6.44 10.37 -10.94
CA ASN A 166 7.28 10.65 -12.11
C ASN A 166 7.48 12.16 -12.33
N LEU A 167 6.45 12.97 -12.10
CA LEU A 167 6.54 14.43 -12.21
C LEU A 167 7.50 15.01 -11.15
N ILE A 168 7.40 14.54 -9.91
CA ILE A 168 8.32 14.94 -8.83
C ILE A 168 9.76 14.54 -9.18
N GLU A 169 9.97 13.33 -9.69
CA GLU A 169 11.30 12.87 -10.08
C GLU A 169 11.88 13.63 -11.28
N SER A 170 11.05 13.93 -12.30
CA SER A 170 11.45 14.74 -13.44
C SER A 170 11.82 16.16 -13.01
N PHE A 171 11.02 16.78 -12.13
CA PHE A 171 11.33 18.09 -11.57
C PHE A 171 12.67 18.10 -10.84
N CYS A 172 12.91 17.09 -10.00
CA CYS A 172 14.19 16.90 -9.31
C CYS A 172 15.39 16.71 -10.25
N SER A 173 15.18 16.19 -11.46
CA SER A 173 16.24 15.96 -12.44
C SER A 173 16.55 17.14 -13.38
N HIS A 174 15.63 18.11 -13.49
CA HIS A 174 15.74 19.24 -14.43
C HIS A 174 16.13 20.57 -13.80
N THR A 175 16.11 20.69 -12.47
CA THR A 175 16.74 21.83 -11.80
C THR A 175 18.25 21.59 -11.77
N ASP A 176 19.05 22.58 -12.19
CA ASP A 176 20.51 22.55 -12.04
C ASP A 176 20.86 22.00 -10.65
N ALA A 177 21.69 20.95 -10.61
CA ALA A 177 22.01 20.16 -9.42
C ALA A 177 22.53 20.98 -8.23
N ASP A 178 22.86 22.25 -8.46
CA ASP A 178 23.38 23.19 -7.47
C ASP A 178 22.31 24.04 -6.77
N SER A 179 21.04 23.98 -7.17
CA SER A 179 20.00 24.90 -6.66
C SER A 179 18.95 24.26 -5.74
N PHE A 180 18.70 22.95 -5.82
CA PHE A 180 17.72 22.27 -4.96
C PHE A 180 18.17 20.87 -4.53
N ILE A 181 17.93 20.54 -3.25
CA ILE A 181 18.17 19.20 -2.69
C ILE A 181 16.87 18.41 -2.71
N SER A 182 16.81 17.36 -3.53
CA SER A 182 15.67 16.44 -3.55
C SER A 182 15.61 15.66 -2.24
N THR A 183 14.59 15.92 -1.41
CA THR A 183 14.40 15.21 -0.14
C THR A 183 13.15 14.34 -0.15
N CYS A 184 13.19 13.22 0.56
CA CYS A 184 12.05 12.35 0.75
C CYS A 184 11.05 13.05 1.67
N SER A 185 9.82 13.27 1.22
CA SER A 185 8.79 13.93 2.04
C SER A 185 8.43 13.17 3.32
N TYR A 186 8.78 11.88 3.40
CA TYR A 186 8.48 11.04 4.56
C TYR A 186 9.63 11.01 5.57
N CYS A 187 10.83 10.59 5.15
CA CYS A 187 11.98 10.41 6.05
C CYS A 187 13.02 11.53 5.99
N ARG A 188 12.81 12.55 5.15
CA ARG A 188 13.68 13.72 4.95
C ARG A 188 15.12 13.41 4.51
N LYS A 189 15.40 12.18 4.08
CA LYS A 189 16.66 11.82 3.41
C LYS A 189 16.79 12.61 2.11
N ALA A 190 18.01 12.99 1.75
CA ALA A 190 18.35 13.65 0.49
C ALA A 190 18.81 12.64 -0.55
N LYS A 191 18.47 12.87 -1.81
CA LYS A 191 18.86 12.05 -2.96
C LYS A 191 20.10 12.64 -3.63
N ASP A 192 21.15 11.85 -3.77
CA ASP A 192 22.36 12.25 -4.50
C ASP A 192 22.22 12.18 -6.03
N THR A 193 23.27 12.62 -6.72
CA THR A 193 23.36 12.65 -8.18
C THR A 193 23.37 11.27 -8.82
N GLU A 194 23.74 10.23 -8.05
CA GLU A 194 23.68 8.82 -8.46
C GLU A 194 22.30 8.19 -8.17
N GLY A 195 21.44 8.93 -7.47
CA GLY A 195 20.08 8.54 -7.13
C GLY A 195 19.94 7.81 -5.78
N ASN A 196 20.99 7.72 -4.98
CA ASN A 196 20.97 7.09 -3.66
C ASN A 196 20.41 8.04 -2.59
N TRP A 197 19.73 7.47 -1.58
CA TRP A 197 19.15 8.21 -0.47
C TRP A 197 20.03 8.17 0.77
N SER A 198 20.48 9.33 1.25
CA SER A 198 21.28 9.50 2.48
C SER A 198 20.63 10.50 3.44
N HIS A 199 21.02 10.52 4.71
CA HIS A 199 20.52 11.56 5.62
C HIS A 199 21.01 12.94 5.17
N LEU A 200 20.18 13.96 5.38
CA LEU A 200 20.45 15.31 4.87
C LEU A 200 21.76 15.91 5.40
N ASP A 201 22.11 15.61 6.65
CA ASP A 201 23.37 16.01 7.27
C ASP A 201 24.58 15.39 6.55
N GLN A 202 24.55 14.07 6.31
CA GLN A 202 25.59 13.36 5.55
C GLN A 202 25.71 13.89 4.12
N TYR A 203 24.56 14.13 3.48
CA TYR A 203 24.49 14.70 2.13
C TYR A 203 25.16 16.09 2.05
N LEU A 204 24.89 16.95 3.03
CA LEU A 204 25.42 18.31 3.09
C LEU A 204 26.89 18.34 3.48
N SER A 205 27.32 17.54 4.46
CA SER A 205 28.74 17.45 4.85
C SER A 205 29.63 16.91 3.73
N ALA A 206 29.10 16.08 2.82
CA ALA A 206 29.86 15.61 1.66
C ALA A 206 30.08 16.68 0.57
N ARG A 207 29.32 17.79 0.59
CA ARG A 207 29.33 18.82 -0.47
C ARG A 207 29.65 20.23 0.02
N THR A 208 29.75 20.42 1.33
CA THR A 208 29.97 21.72 1.97
C THR A 208 30.93 21.57 3.13
N ASN A 209 31.45 22.67 3.66
CA ASN A 209 32.28 22.67 4.86
C ASN A 209 31.46 22.67 6.17
N LEU A 210 30.19 22.26 6.12
CA LEU A 210 29.31 22.20 7.29
C LEU A 210 29.61 20.97 8.16
N ASN A 211 29.78 21.23 9.46
CA ASN A 211 29.80 20.21 10.50
C ASN A 211 28.48 20.27 11.27
N PHE A 212 27.88 19.11 11.54
CA PHE A 212 26.63 19.02 12.28
C PHE A 212 26.89 18.46 13.68
N SER A 213 26.30 19.11 14.69
CA SER A 213 26.13 18.54 16.03
C SER A 213 24.69 18.06 16.18
N HIS A 214 24.47 16.86 16.71
CA HIS A 214 23.13 16.33 16.96
C HIS A 214 22.63 16.74 18.35
N GLY A 215 21.38 17.15 18.43
CA GLY A 215 20.68 17.48 19.66
C GLY A 215 19.18 17.21 19.51
N ILE A 216 18.43 17.33 20.60
CA ILE A 216 16.97 17.14 20.61
C ILE A 216 16.35 18.52 20.87
N CYS A 217 15.44 18.98 20.00
CA CYS A 217 14.74 20.25 20.20
C CYS A 217 13.61 20.13 21.24
N ASP A 218 13.16 21.26 21.78
CA ASP A 218 12.12 21.32 22.83
C ASP A 218 10.84 20.54 22.45
N SER A 219 10.38 20.68 21.20
CA SER A 219 9.21 19.92 20.74
C SER A 219 9.46 18.41 20.68
N CYS A 220 10.65 17.97 20.28
CA CYS A 220 10.95 16.53 20.20
C CYS A 220 11.15 15.92 21.60
N ILE A 221 11.73 16.65 22.55
CA ILE A 221 11.92 16.14 23.91
C ILE A 221 10.57 15.97 24.62
N GLU A 222 9.62 16.89 24.43
CA GLU A 222 8.25 16.78 24.95
C GLU A 222 7.52 15.54 24.40
N VAL A 223 7.61 15.31 23.08
CA VAL A 223 6.84 14.26 22.42
C VAL A 223 7.46 12.87 22.62
N HIS A 224 8.78 12.77 22.54
CA HIS A 224 9.46 11.47 22.49
C HIS A 224 10.16 11.08 23.80
N PHE A 225 10.43 12.04 24.69
CA PHE A 225 11.15 11.83 25.93
C PHE A 225 10.52 12.60 27.12
N PRO A 226 9.20 12.49 27.35
CA PRO A 226 8.51 13.26 28.38
C PRO A 226 9.10 13.01 29.78
N ASP A 227 9.45 11.76 30.08
CA ASP A 227 10.04 11.38 31.38
C ASP A 227 11.38 12.09 31.65
N VAL A 228 12.18 12.32 30.60
CA VAL A 228 13.47 13.03 30.71
C VAL A 228 13.22 14.51 30.99
N LEU A 229 12.21 15.09 30.34
CA LEU A 229 11.82 16.48 30.53
C LEU A 229 11.36 16.73 31.97
N GLU A 230 10.54 15.84 32.53
CA GLU A 230 10.07 15.93 33.92
C GLU A 230 11.24 15.97 34.92
N VAL A 231 12.23 15.09 34.74
CA VAL A 231 13.44 15.06 35.59
C VAL A 231 14.26 16.34 35.45
N TRP A 232 14.47 16.82 34.22
CA TRP A 232 15.21 18.07 33.99
C TRP A 232 14.51 19.30 34.57
N GLU A 233 13.18 19.34 34.54
CA GLU A 233 12.41 20.42 35.16
C GLU A 233 12.45 20.35 36.69
N ALA A 234 12.39 19.16 37.27
CA ALA A 234 12.55 18.95 38.70
C ALA A 234 13.94 19.39 39.19
N GLU A 235 15.01 18.99 38.48
CA GLU A 235 16.39 19.41 38.79
C GLU A 235 16.59 20.92 38.63
N LYS A 236 15.97 21.54 37.62
CA LYS A 236 15.99 23.00 37.46
C LYS A 236 15.30 23.70 38.64
N LYS A 237 14.15 23.19 39.09
CA LYS A 237 13.44 23.74 40.27
C LYS A 237 14.29 23.61 41.54
N GLU A 238 14.95 22.48 41.76
CA GLU A 238 15.85 22.29 42.90
C GLU A 238 17.07 23.22 42.85
N LYS A 239 17.70 23.41 41.68
CA LYS A 239 18.83 24.34 41.52
C LYS A 239 18.44 25.80 41.75
N VAL A 240 17.24 26.22 41.34
CA VAL A 240 16.71 27.56 41.62
C VAL A 240 16.41 27.75 43.11
N LEU A 241 15.93 26.71 43.79
CA LEU A 241 15.70 26.74 45.24
C LEU A 241 16.99 26.76 46.06
N GLN A 242 18.08 26.16 45.55
CA GLN A 242 19.38 26.09 46.22
C GLN A 242 20.28 27.32 45.99
N ASN A 243 20.00 28.13 44.97
CA ASN A 243 20.70 29.40 44.70
C ASN A 243 19.67 30.47 44.27
N PRO A 244 18.90 31.05 45.22
CA PRO A 244 18.08 32.21 44.90
C PRO A 244 19.02 33.35 44.48
N ALA A 245 18.79 33.92 43.30
CA ALA A 245 19.51 35.10 42.85
C ALA A 245 19.43 36.22 43.92
N PRO A 246 20.49 37.02 44.11
CA PRO A 246 20.51 38.08 45.11
C PRO A 246 19.45 39.16 44.90
#